data_AF-A0A5B8VPC7-F1
#
_entry.id   AF-A0A5B8VPC7-F1
#
_cell.length_a   1.000
_cell.length_b   1.000
_cell.length_c   1.000
_cell.angle_alpha   90.00
_cell.angle_beta   90.00
_cell.angle_gamma   90.00
#
_symmetry.space_group_name_H-M   'P 1'
#
loop_
_entity.id
_entity.type
_entity.pdbx_description
1 polymer ?
#
loop_
_entity_poly.entity_id
_entity_poly.type
_entity_poly.pdbx_seq_one_letter_code
_entity_poly.pdbx_strand_id
1 'polypeptide(L)'
;MAGFKIFSKFHGELQLQAGLPKKFNKIIPGAECGYVAHNEMYMAFQRVKVGPYGLVFSHYNGMSNSDRYSCEDDEPVIEINFNIDGKARIDLTSHDWVVFQPEYHEIMILPYVKDQVHFLTNNLENFGIHIPYSKFKLLAKKFKHLRPLLKAYENQKFGFLNKKIPIKTSIKSMALLIQLTQRIERGLYDQITLEMLEQLIEQSLVQDIENKPSKKLKFSYVDIERVINFHRKLRSDLSVPVSIKI
;
A
#
# COMPACT_ATOMS: atom_id res chain seq x y z
N MET A 1 6.65 10.46 -11.96
CA MET A 1 5.41 11.05 -11.35
C MET A 1 4.80 12.21 -12.14
N ALA A 2 5.02 12.32 -13.47
CA ALA A 2 4.34 13.35 -14.26
C ALA A 2 2.82 13.07 -14.31
N GLY A 3 1.98 14.11 -14.24
CA GLY A 3 0.51 13.99 -14.25
C GLY A 3 -0.14 13.91 -12.86
N PHE A 4 0.60 13.43 -11.84
CA PHE A 4 0.07 13.31 -10.48
C PHE A 4 -0.05 14.68 -9.78
N LYS A 5 -1.27 15.01 -9.34
CA LYS A 5 -1.59 16.26 -8.64
C LYS A 5 -2.21 15.97 -7.29
N ILE A 6 -1.97 16.85 -6.32
CA ILE A 6 -2.59 16.79 -5.00
C ILE A 6 -3.25 18.13 -4.72
N PHE A 7 -4.47 18.12 -4.21
CA PHE A 7 -5.21 19.31 -3.83
C PHE A 7 -5.54 19.27 -2.34
N SER A 8 -5.40 20.39 -1.66
CA SER A 8 -5.98 20.62 -0.33
C SER A 8 -7.25 21.46 -0.49
N LYS A 9 -8.28 21.12 0.28
CA LYS A 9 -9.53 21.91 0.37
C LYS A 9 -9.28 23.40 0.67
N PHE A 10 -8.23 23.73 1.43
CA PHE A 10 -7.95 25.10 1.86
C PHE A 10 -6.93 25.83 0.99
N HIS A 11 -6.06 25.10 0.30
CA HIS A 11 -4.90 25.68 -0.38
C HIS A 11 -4.90 25.47 -1.90
N GLY A 12 -5.88 24.75 -2.45
CA GLY A 12 -5.91 24.42 -3.87
C GLY A 12 -4.83 23.39 -4.23
N GLU A 13 -4.26 23.47 -5.42
CA GLU A 13 -3.22 22.56 -5.90
C GLU A 13 -1.93 22.73 -5.06
N LEU A 14 -1.45 21.62 -4.50
CA LEU A 14 -0.21 21.57 -3.75
C LEU A 14 0.93 21.18 -4.69
N GLN A 15 2.03 21.93 -4.63
CA GLN A 15 3.16 21.70 -5.50
C GLN A 15 3.92 20.42 -5.11
N LEU A 16 3.97 19.45 -6.03
CA LEU A 16 4.80 18.27 -5.91
C LEU A 16 6.27 18.62 -6.17
N GLN A 17 7.13 18.31 -5.21
CA GLN A 17 8.57 18.52 -5.26
C GLN A 17 9.27 17.19 -5.52
N ALA A 18 10.38 17.20 -6.25
CA ALA A 18 11.19 16.02 -6.48
C ALA A 18 12.01 15.67 -5.22
N GLY A 19 12.22 14.38 -4.96
CA GLY A 19 12.99 13.88 -3.81
C GLY A 19 12.13 13.55 -2.60
N LEU A 20 12.70 13.69 -1.39
CA LEU A 20 12.00 13.47 -0.11
C LEU A 20 12.26 14.65 0.84
N PRO A 21 11.40 14.88 1.85
CA PRO A 21 11.67 15.85 2.90
C PRO A 21 12.98 15.52 3.63
N LYS A 22 13.75 16.53 4.07
CA LYS A 22 15.06 16.34 4.74
C LYS A 22 15.05 15.40 5.96
N LYS A 23 13.88 15.21 6.59
CA LYS A 23 13.66 14.30 7.73
C LYS A 23 13.59 12.82 7.34
N PHE A 24 13.46 12.51 6.05
CA PHE A 24 13.51 11.13 5.55
C PHE A 24 14.95 10.71 5.35
N ASN A 25 15.39 9.76 6.19
CA ASN A 25 16.75 9.24 6.15
C ASN A 25 16.89 8.00 5.27
N LYS A 26 15.78 7.51 4.69
CA LYS A 26 15.75 6.25 3.93
C LYS A 26 15.10 6.44 2.57
N ILE A 27 15.94 6.37 1.55
CA ILE A 27 15.53 6.30 0.14
C ILE A 27 15.60 4.83 -0.28
N ILE A 28 14.50 4.33 -0.84
CA ILE A 28 14.47 3.00 -1.46
C ILE A 28 15.35 3.03 -2.72
N PRO A 29 16.34 2.14 -2.87
CA PRO A 29 17.26 2.18 -4.01
C PRO A 29 16.54 2.16 -5.36
N GLY A 30 16.81 3.11 -6.25
CA GLY A 30 16.16 3.15 -7.57
C GLY A 30 14.69 3.60 -7.57
N ALA A 31 14.18 4.12 -6.46
CA ALA A 31 12.85 4.70 -6.40
C ALA A 31 12.78 6.08 -7.07
N GLU A 32 11.68 6.34 -7.77
CA GLU A 32 11.23 7.70 -8.04
C GLU A 32 10.66 8.28 -6.74
N CYS A 33 11.15 9.44 -6.32
CA CYS A 33 10.69 10.09 -5.10
C CYS A 33 10.02 11.42 -5.41
N GLY A 34 8.90 11.68 -4.74
CA GLY A 34 8.25 12.98 -4.74
C GLY A 34 7.62 13.26 -3.40
N TYR A 35 7.45 14.53 -3.08
CA TYR A 35 6.77 14.93 -1.86
C TYR A 35 6.04 16.25 -2.02
N VAL A 36 5.00 16.42 -1.22
CA VAL A 36 4.36 17.69 -0.94
C VAL A 36 4.72 18.07 0.48
N ALA A 37 5.10 19.33 0.71
CA ALA A 37 5.29 19.89 2.03
C ALA A 37 4.58 21.24 2.12
N HIS A 38 3.82 21.43 3.19
CA HIS A 38 3.16 22.70 3.49
C HIS A 38 3.12 22.89 5.01
N ASN A 39 3.80 23.92 5.51
CA ASN A 39 4.06 24.13 6.94
C ASN A 39 4.69 22.87 7.58
N GLU A 40 4.10 22.34 8.65
CA GLU A 40 4.57 21.12 9.32
C GLU A 40 4.13 19.83 8.62
N MET A 41 3.15 19.93 7.71
CA MET A 41 2.58 18.78 7.02
C MET A 41 3.42 18.35 5.83
N TYR A 42 3.42 17.05 5.57
CA TYR A 42 4.00 16.52 4.35
C TYR A 42 3.36 15.20 3.92
N MET A 43 3.44 14.96 2.63
CA MET A 43 3.12 13.69 1.98
C MET A 43 4.33 13.30 1.16
N ALA A 44 4.92 12.15 1.47
CA ALA A 44 6.10 11.65 0.80
C ALA A 44 5.78 10.34 0.10
N PHE A 45 6.25 10.20 -1.14
CA PHE A 45 5.98 9.06 -2.00
C PHE A 45 7.31 8.52 -2.54
N GLN A 46 7.47 7.20 -2.49
CA GLN A 46 8.56 6.49 -3.14
C GLN A 46 7.98 5.39 -4.02
N ARG A 47 8.25 5.44 -5.32
CA ARG A 47 7.73 4.49 -6.30
C ARG A 47 8.86 3.66 -6.91
N VAL A 48 8.70 2.34 -6.90
CA VAL A 48 9.59 1.40 -7.58
C VAL A 48 8.80 0.50 -8.53
N LYS A 49 9.50 -0.19 -9.44
CA LYS A 49 8.92 -1.23 -10.28
C LYS A 49 9.51 -2.59 -9.93
N VAL A 50 8.65 -3.61 -9.85
CA VAL A 50 9.05 -5.01 -9.73
C VAL A 50 8.35 -5.78 -10.84
N GLY A 51 9.12 -6.17 -11.87
CA GLY A 51 8.54 -6.68 -13.11
C GLY A 51 7.53 -5.67 -13.69
N PRO A 52 6.29 -6.11 -14.01
CA PRO A 52 5.28 -5.22 -14.57
C PRO A 52 4.54 -4.39 -13.50
N TYR A 53 4.73 -4.65 -12.21
CA TYR A 53 3.98 -4.03 -11.13
C TYR A 53 4.66 -2.74 -10.65
N GLY A 54 3.85 -1.71 -10.39
CA GLY A 54 4.31 -0.50 -9.70
C GLY A 54 4.05 -0.63 -8.20
N LEU A 55 5.03 -0.32 -7.37
CA LEU A 55 4.89 -0.33 -5.92
C LEU A 55 5.08 1.08 -5.40
N VAL A 56 4.19 1.52 -4.50
CA VAL A 56 4.21 2.88 -3.95
C VAL A 56 4.26 2.79 -2.43
N PHE A 57 5.28 3.42 -1.85
CA PHE A 57 5.42 3.61 -0.42
C PHE A 57 5.04 5.05 -0.13
N SER A 58 3.99 5.23 0.67
CA SER A 58 3.49 6.55 1.02
C SER A 58 3.60 6.78 2.51
N HIS A 59 4.10 7.94 2.89
CA HIS A 59 4.11 8.39 4.27
C HIS A 59 3.50 9.78 4.35
N TYR A 60 2.56 9.93 5.26
CA TYR A 60 1.83 11.16 5.49
C TYR A 60 2.05 11.62 6.92
N ASN A 61 2.26 12.91 7.09
CA ASN A 61 2.13 13.59 8.37
C ASN A 61 1.17 14.76 8.19
N GLY A 62 -0.05 14.58 8.67
CA GLY A 62 -1.11 15.58 8.65
C GLY A 62 -1.33 16.16 10.05
N MET A 63 -1.48 17.48 10.15
CA MET A 63 -2.04 18.09 11.35
C MET A 63 -3.51 17.67 11.43
N SER A 64 -3.89 16.94 12.48
CA SER A 64 -5.20 16.30 12.62
C SER A 64 -6.41 17.25 12.43
N ASN A 65 -7.49 16.69 11.87
CA ASN A 65 -8.89 17.13 11.95
C ASN A 65 -9.43 18.26 11.04
N SER A 66 -8.63 19.01 10.26
CA SER A 66 -9.19 20.06 9.37
C SER A 66 -9.10 19.73 7.89
N ASP A 67 -7.98 19.16 7.43
CA ASP A 67 -7.64 19.17 6.02
C ASP A 67 -8.14 17.93 5.28
N ARG A 68 -8.81 18.19 4.15
CA ARG A 68 -9.25 17.18 3.19
C ARG A 68 -8.38 17.28 1.96
N TYR A 69 -7.89 16.14 1.52
CA TYR A 69 -7.03 16.05 0.35
C TYR A 69 -7.67 15.21 -0.73
N SER A 70 -7.48 15.65 -1.98
CA SER A 70 -7.79 14.86 -3.17
C SER A 70 -6.53 14.70 -4.01
N CYS A 71 -6.39 13.57 -4.68
CA CYS A 71 -5.30 13.31 -5.60
C CYS A 71 -5.88 13.21 -7.01
N GLU A 72 -5.14 13.54 -8.04
CA GLU A 72 -5.58 13.32 -9.42
C GLU A 72 -4.41 12.70 -10.19
N ASP A 73 -4.73 11.72 -11.02
CA ASP A 73 -3.80 11.10 -11.97
C ASP A 73 -4.53 11.00 -13.31
N ASP A 74 -3.79 11.07 -14.41
CA ASP A 74 -4.33 11.10 -15.78
C ASP A 74 -4.80 9.71 -16.24
N GLU A 75 -4.36 8.65 -15.54
CA GLU A 75 -4.69 7.26 -15.86
C GLU A 75 -5.40 6.56 -14.71
N PRO A 76 -6.44 5.74 -15.00
CA PRO A 76 -7.04 4.90 -13.98
C PRO A 76 -6.03 3.85 -13.48
N VAL A 77 -5.97 3.70 -12.16
CA VAL A 77 -5.10 2.72 -11.48
C VAL A 77 -5.95 1.67 -10.78
N ILE A 78 -5.49 0.41 -10.85
CA ILE A 78 -5.99 -0.68 -10.02
C ILE A 78 -4.96 -0.92 -8.92
N GLU A 79 -5.35 -0.70 -7.67
CA GLU A 79 -4.45 -0.74 -6.53
C GLU A 79 -4.92 -1.76 -5.49
N ILE A 80 -3.98 -2.51 -4.94
CA ILE A 80 -4.13 -3.13 -3.62
C ILE A 80 -3.37 -2.27 -2.62
N ASN A 81 -4.10 -1.61 -1.74
CA ASN A 81 -3.52 -0.74 -0.72
C ASN A 81 -3.46 -1.49 0.62
N PHE A 82 -2.28 -1.51 1.25
CA PHE A 82 -2.05 -2.02 2.60
C PHE A 82 -1.78 -0.86 3.54
N ASN A 83 -2.58 -0.72 4.59
CA ASN A 83 -2.33 0.27 5.62
C ASN A 83 -1.41 -0.31 6.72
N ILE A 84 -0.21 0.24 6.83
CA ILE A 84 0.86 -0.24 7.72
C ILE A 84 0.73 0.38 9.10
N ASP A 85 0.57 1.71 9.16
CA ASP A 85 0.42 2.47 10.39
C ASP A 85 -0.54 3.64 10.21
N GLY A 86 -1.12 4.12 11.31
CA GLY A 86 -2.07 5.21 11.31
C GLY A 86 -3.48 4.84 10.85
N LYS A 87 -4.37 5.83 10.92
CA LYS A 87 -5.78 5.69 10.54
C LYS A 87 -6.20 6.86 9.66
N ALA A 88 -6.97 6.55 8.63
CA ALA A 88 -7.59 7.54 7.76
C ALA A 88 -9.06 7.16 7.49
N ARG A 89 -9.86 8.14 7.10
CA ARG A 89 -11.18 7.92 6.49
C ARG A 89 -11.13 8.38 5.05
N ILE A 90 -11.62 7.56 4.14
CA ILE A 90 -11.78 7.93 2.74
C ILE A 90 -13.27 8.02 2.47
N ASP A 91 -13.71 9.15 1.91
CA ASP A 91 -15.07 9.29 1.37
C ASP A 91 -15.10 8.64 0.00
N LEU A 92 -15.88 7.58 -0.12
CA LEU A 92 -15.96 6.77 -1.33
C LEU A 92 -17.06 7.23 -2.28
N THR A 93 -18.14 7.79 -1.73
CA THR A 93 -19.34 8.16 -2.50
C THR A 93 -20.16 9.22 -1.78
N SER A 94 -19.62 10.40 -1.47
CA SER A 94 -20.31 11.59 -0.91
C SER A 94 -21.12 11.39 0.39
N HIS A 95 -21.27 10.17 0.90
CA HIS A 95 -22.16 9.77 1.99
C HIS A 95 -21.67 8.55 2.78
N ASP A 96 -20.68 7.79 2.28
CA ASP A 96 -20.16 6.58 2.93
C ASP A 96 -18.66 6.75 3.21
N TRP A 97 -18.30 6.79 4.49
CA TRP A 97 -16.92 6.86 4.96
C TRP A 97 -16.40 5.47 5.31
N VAL A 98 -15.25 5.12 4.75
CA VAL A 98 -14.55 3.89 5.11
C VAL A 98 -13.32 4.23 5.95
N VAL A 99 -13.22 3.61 7.13
CA VAL A 99 -12.08 3.77 8.03
C VAL A 99 -11.00 2.76 7.66
N PHE A 100 -9.86 3.26 7.23
CA PHE A 100 -8.63 2.49 7.08
C PHE A 100 -7.86 2.57 8.39
N GLN A 101 -7.47 1.42 8.89
CA GLN A 101 -6.69 1.29 10.12
C GLN A 101 -5.57 0.27 9.90
N PRO A 102 -4.55 0.23 10.78
CA PRO A 102 -3.41 -0.65 10.56
C PRO A 102 -3.88 -2.10 10.44
N GLU A 103 -3.17 -2.90 9.65
CA GLU A 103 -3.46 -4.32 9.37
C GLU A 103 -4.56 -4.56 8.34
N TYR A 104 -5.15 -3.52 7.78
CA TYR A 104 -6.20 -3.67 6.77
C TYR A 104 -5.65 -3.47 5.37
N HIS A 105 -6.22 -4.21 4.42
CA HIS A 105 -6.00 -3.98 3.01
C HIS A 105 -7.32 -3.81 2.27
N GLU A 106 -7.24 -3.19 1.10
CA GLU A 106 -8.37 -3.05 0.20
C GLU A 106 -7.91 -3.04 -1.26
N ILE A 107 -8.77 -3.54 -2.13
CA ILE A 107 -8.61 -3.50 -3.58
C ILE A 107 -9.54 -2.43 -4.15
N MET A 108 -8.93 -1.43 -4.77
CA MET A 108 -9.61 -0.23 -5.27
C MET A 108 -9.24 0.07 -6.71
N ILE A 109 -10.17 0.74 -7.41
CA ILE A 109 -9.96 1.34 -8.71
C ILE A 109 -10.10 2.83 -8.55
N LEU A 110 -9.03 3.55 -8.87
CA LEU A 110 -8.92 4.99 -8.78
C LEU A 110 -8.87 5.53 -10.22
N PRO A 111 -10.01 5.96 -10.82
CA PRO A 111 -9.99 6.49 -12.18
C PRO A 111 -9.69 7.99 -12.23
N TYR A 112 -10.14 8.73 -11.23
CA TYR A 112 -10.00 10.16 -10.98
C TYR A 112 -10.39 10.35 -9.51
N VAL A 113 -9.56 10.96 -8.68
CA VAL A 113 -9.87 11.04 -7.25
C VAL A 113 -10.43 12.44 -6.91
N LYS A 114 -11.76 12.49 -6.84
CA LYS A 114 -12.50 13.48 -6.00
C LYS A 114 -12.72 12.92 -4.59
N ASP A 115 -11.93 11.94 -4.15
CA ASP A 115 -12.06 11.41 -2.80
C ASP A 115 -11.42 12.37 -1.82
N GLN A 116 -12.11 12.56 -0.72
CA GLN A 116 -11.63 13.34 0.39
C GLN A 116 -11.02 12.37 1.39
N VAL A 117 -9.68 12.35 1.44
CA VAL A 117 -8.97 11.64 2.50
C VAL A 117 -8.94 12.54 3.73
N HIS A 118 -9.37 11.98 4.86
CA HIS A 118 -9.34 12.63 6.16
C HIS A 118 -8.49 11.80 7.12
N PHE A 119 -7.33 12.32 7.52
CA PHE A 119 -6.43 11.64 8.44
C PHE A 119 -6.98 11.73 9.87
N LEU A 120 -7.15 10.57 10.52
CA LEU A 120 -7.58 10.47 11.92
C LEU A 120 -6.40 10.42 12.90
N THR A 121 -5.21 10.11 12.39
CA THR A 121 -3.95 10.13 13.13
C THR A 121 -3.00 11.10 12.45
N ASN A 122 -2.04 11.62 13.22
CA ASN A 122 -1.06 12.56 12.69
C ASN A 122 -0.17 11.91 11.62
N ASN A 123 0.18 10.64 11.80
CA ASN A 123 0.97 9.88 10.83
C ASN A 123 0.13 8.78 10.18
N LEU A 124 0.37 8.52 8.90
CA LEU A 124 -0.18 7.39 8.15
C LEU A 124 0.92 6.81 7.24
N GLU A 125 1.04 5.49 7.21
CA GLU A 125 1.97 4.78 6.32
C GLU A 125 1.24 3.72 5.51
N ASN A 126 1.42 3.77 4.19
CA ASN A 126 0.76 2.86 3.26
C ASN A 126 1.75 2.23 2.28
N PHE A 127 1.40 1.02 1.86
CA PHE A 127 2.04 0.32 0.75
C PHE A 127 1.00 -0.06 -0.31
N GLY A 128 1.10 0.58 -1.47
CA GLY A 128 0.23 0.36 -2.62
C GLY A 128 0.88 -0.54 -3.68
N ILE A 129 0.12 -1.48 -4.21
CA ILE A 129 0.50 -2.33 -5.34
C ILE A 129 -0.37 -1.97 -6.54
N HIS A 130 0.23 -1.37 -7.56
CA HIS A 130 -0.43 -1.04 -8.81
C HIS A 130 -0.39 -2.25 -9.75
N ILE A 131 -1.57 -2.75 -10.10
CA ILE A 131 -1.73 -3.91 -10.99
C ILE A 131 -1.99 -3.39 -12.41
N PRO A 132 -1.14 -3.73 -13.39
CA PRO A 132 -1.39 -3.38 -14.78
C PRO A 132 -2.72 -3.96 -15.27
N TYR A 133 -3.43 -3.20 -16.10
CA TYR A 133 -4.71 -3.63 -16.66
C TYR A 133 -4.67 -5.03 -17.29
N SER A 134 -3.60 -5.34 -18.05
CA SER A 134 -3.41 -6.65 -18.68
C SER A 134 -3.37 -7.79 -17.65
N LYS A 135 -2.65 -7.60 -16.53
CA LYS A 135 -2.60 -8.56 -15.42
C LYS A 135 -3.92 -8.64 -14.68
N PHE A 136 -4.57 -7.50 -14.42
CA PHE A 136 -5.87 -7.49 -13.75
C PHE A 136 -6.96 -8.18 -14.57
N LYS A 137 -6.96 -8.04 -15.89
CA LYS A 137 -7.86 -8.76 -16.80
C LYS A 137 -7.69 -10.28 -16.70
N LEU A 138 -6.47 -10.77 -16.53
CA LEU A 138 -6.21 -12.20 -16.28
C LEU A 138 -6.71 -12.64 -14.90
N LEU A 139 -6.47 -11.83 -13.88
CA LEU A 139 -6.99 -12.08 -12.54
C LEU A 139 -8.53 -12.12 -12.53
N ALA A 140 -9.21 -11.24 -13.26
CA ALA A 140 -10.67 -11.23 -13.37
C ALA A 140 -11.26 -12.43 -14.14
N LYS A 141 -10.46 -13.09 -14.99
CA LYS A 141 -10.84 -14.38 -15.59
C LYS A 141 -10.81 -15.50 -14.54
N LYS A 142 -9.78 -15.53 -13.69
CA LYS A 142 -9.59 -16.51 -12.60
C LYS A 142 -10.60 -16.27 -11.46
N PHE A 143 -10.70 -15.03 -11.00
CA PHE A 143 -11.55 -14.58 -9.90
C PHE A 143 -12.74 -13.78 -10.44
N LYS A 144 -13.86 -14.48 -10.71
CA LYS A 144 -15.06 -13.88 -11.32
C LYS A 144 -15.62 -12.67 -10.55
N HIS A 145 -15.37 -12.59 -9.25
CA HIS A 145 -15.77 -11.48 -8.37
C HIS A 145 -15.08 -10.14 -8.71
N LEU A 146 -13.97 -10.17 -9.46
CA LEU A 146 -13.30 -8.94 -9.91
C LEU A 146 -13.93 -8.34 -11.18
N ARG A 147 -14.85 -9.03 -11.85
CA ARG A 147 -15.48 -8.53 -13.09
C ARG A 147 -16.19 -7.18 -12.92
N PRO A 148 -16.93 -6.91 -11.83
CA PRO A 148 -17.51 -5.59 -11.59
C PRO A 148 -16.45 -4.50 -11.48
N LEU A 149 -15.30 -4.80 -10.85
CA LEU A 149 -14.16 -3.88 -10.79
C LEU A 149 -13.57 -3.67 -12.18
N LEU A 150 -13.29 -4.73 -12.93
CA LEU A 150 -12.78 -4.59 -14.30
C LEU A 150 -13.70 -3.70 -15.15
N LYS A 151 -15.02 -3.87 -15.04
CA LYS A 151 -16.00 -3.01 -15.70
C LYS A 151 -15.94 -1.56 -15.19
N ALA A 152 -15.76 -1.34 -13.89
CA ALA A 152 -15.59 0.01 -13.34
C ALA A 152 -14.36 0.70 -13.94
N TYR A 153 -13.21 0.00 -13.98
CA TYR A 153 -11.97 0.48 -14.61
C TYR A 153 -12.18 0.89 -16.07
N GLU A 154 -12.78 0.00 -16.87
CA GLU A 154 -13.03 0.24 -18.31
C GLU A 154 -13.96 1.43 -18.56
N ASN A 155 -14.85 1.73 -17.60
CA ASN A 155 -15.73 2.90 -17.66
C ASN A 155 -15.13 4.15 -16.99
N GLN A 156 -13.88 4.10 -16.55
CA GLN A 156 -13.22 5.14 -15.75
C GLN A 156 -14.08 5.54 -14.53
N LYS A 157 -14.69 4.53 -13.91
CA LYS A 157 -15.52 4.66 -12.71
C LYS A 157 -14.81 4.07 -11.53
N PHE A 158 -15.06 4.69 -10.40
CA PHE A 158 -14.52 4.27 -9.14
C PHE A 158 -15.10 2.92 -8.74
N GLY A 159 -14.32 2.11 -8.05
CA GLY A 159 -14.73 0.76 -7.70
C GLY A 159 -13.98 0.22 -6.50
N PHE A 160 -14.73 -0.43 -5.61
CA PHE A 160 -14.17 -1.24 -4.52
C PHE A 160 -14.69 -2.64 -4.61
N LEU A 161 -13.83 -3.58 -4.24
CA LEU A 161 -14.26 -4.96 -4.08
C LEU A 161 -15.21 -5.09 -2.89
N ASN A 162 -14.95 -4.37 -1.79
CA ASN A 162 -15.72 -4.45 -0.56
C ASN A 162 -16.20 -3.06 -0.08
N LYS A 163 -17.44 -2.70 -0.43
CA LYS A 163 -18.01 -1.34 -0.20
C LYS A 163 -18.18 -0.90 1.26
N LYS A 164 -17.99 -1.77 2.26
CA LYS A 164 -18.42 -1.48 3.64
C LYS A 164 -17.37 -1.68 4.73
N ILE A 165 -16.43 -2.60 4.56
CA ILE A 165 -15.45 -2.92 5.60
C ILE A 165 -14.15 -3.34 4.90
N PRO A 166 -13.04 -2.60 5.09
CA PRO A 166 -11.73 -3.05 4.64
C PRO A 166 -11.42 -4.41 5.27
N ILE A 167 -10.60 -5.23 4.63
CA ILE A 167 -10.37 -6.60 5.09
C ILE A 167 -9.11 -6.66 5.93
N LYS A 168 -9.23 -7.27 7.12
CA LYS A 168 -8.07 -7.51 7.98
C LYS A 168 -7.14 -8.49 7.26
N THR A 169 -5.95 -8.01 6.93
CA THR A 169 -4.88 -8.76 6.29
C THR A 169 -4.50 -9.96 7.16
N SER A 170 -4.41 -11.16 6.59
CA SER A 170 -3.99 -12.33 7.35
C SER A 170 -2.53 -12.24 7.80
N ILE A 171 -2.18 -12.97 8.86
CA ILE A 171 -0.78 -13.07 9.34
C ILE A 171 0.17 -13.51 8.22
N LYS A 172 -0.26 -14.45 7.36
CA LYS A 172 0.57 -14.93 6.25
C LYS A 172 0.85 -13.84 5.22
N SER A 173 -0.17 -13.09 4.82
CA SER A 173 0.00 -11.97 3.88
C SER A 173 0.77 -10.82 4.49
N MET A 174 0.57 -10.54 5.78
CA MET A 174 1.36 -9.53 6.49
C MET A 174 2.83 -9.92 6.58
N ALA A 175 3.13 -11.19 6.88
CA ALA A 175 4.51 -11.68 6.90
C ALA A 175 5.16 -11.64 5.51
N LEU A 176 4.39 -11.90 4.46
CA LEU A 176 4.86 -11.79 3.07
C LEU A 176 5.09 -10.34 2.67
N LEU A 177 4.19 -9.43 3.05
CA LEU A 177 4.33 -7.98 2.88
C LEU A 177 5.62 -7.48 3.54
N ILE A 178 5.87 -7.82 4.81
CA ILE A 178 7.09 -7.42 5.53
C ILE A 178 8.36 -7.94 4.83
N GLN A 179 8.37 -9.19 4.38
CA GLN A 179 9.52 -9.73 3.67
C GLN A 179 9.73 -9.04 2.31
N LEU A 180 8.65 -8.73 1.61
CA LEU A 180 8.67 -8.01 0.34
C LEU A 180 9.22 -6.59 0.53
N THR A 181 8.72 -5.83 1.50
CA THR A 181 9.21 -4.47 1.80
C THR A 181 10.68 -4.49 2.17
N GLN A 182 11.13 -5.42 3.04
CA GLN A 182 12.54 -5.57 3.40
C GLN A 182 13.46 -5.87 2.20
N ARG A 183 12.98 -6.63 1.20
CA ARG A 183 13.75 -6.89 -0.03
C ARG A 183 13.84 -5.65 -0.91
N ILE A 184 12.72 -4.95 -1.08
CA ILE A 184 12.64 -3.72 -1.87
C ILE A 184 13.54 -2.63 -1.28
N GLU A 185 13.54 -2.47 0.04
CA GLU A 185 14.39 -1.51 0.75
C GLU A 185 15.88 -1.79 0.59
N ARG A 186 16.25 -3.02 0.23
CA ARG A 186 17.63 -3.43 -0.10
C ARG A 186 17.95 -3.34 -1.59
N GLY A 187 17.00 -2.89 -2.42
CA GLY A 187 17.15 -2.82 -3.88
C GLY A 187 17.07 -4.18 -4.58
N LEU A 188 16.45 -5.20 -3.97
CA LEU A 188 16.36 -6.54 -4.55
C LEU A 188 15.10 -6.70 -5.40
N TYR A 189 15.22 -6.51 -6.73
CA TYR A 189 14.12 -6.55 -7.70
C TYR A 189 14.15 -7.79 -8.62
N ASP A 190 14.57 -8.93 -8.07
CA ASP A 190 14.73 -10.18 -8.80
C ASP A 190 13.43 -10.99 -8.93
N GLN A 191 13.53 -12.16 -9.58
CA GLN A 191 12.42 -13.09 -9.80
C GLN A 191 11.76 -13.55 -8.49
N ILE A 192 12.55 -13.70 -7.41
CA ILE A 192 12.02 -14.09 -6.09
C ILE A 192 11.12 -12.98 -5.55
N THR A 193 11.54 -11.72 -5.66
CA THR A 193 10.71 -10.57 -5.25
C THR A 193 9.41 -10.50 -6.05
N LEU A 194 9.48 -10.78 -7.37
CA LEU A 194 8.29 -10.82 -8.22
C LEU A 194 7.32 -11.94 -7.83
N GLU A 195 7.82 -13.15 -7.55
CA GLU A 195 6.99 -14.29 -7.11
C GLU A 195 6.33 -14.02 -5.76
N MET A 196 7.06 -13.42 -4.82
CA MET A 196 6.50 -13.00 -3.53
C MET A 196 5.38 -11.97 -3.71
N LEU A 197 5.55 -11.04 -4.64
CA LEU A 197 4.54 -10.03 -4.96
C LEU A 197 3.30 -10.66 -5.58
N GLU A 198 3.44 -11.53 -6.59
CA GLU A 198 2.32 -12.23 -7.21
C GLU A 198 1.57 -13.11 -6.20
N GLN A 199 2.30 -13.76 -5.29
CA GLN A 199 1.72 -14.52 -4.19
C GLN A 199 0.94 -13.64 -3.20
N LEU A 200 1.45 -12.44 -2.88
CA LEU A 200 0.76 -11.50 -2.00
C LEU A 200 -0.56 -11.03 -2.62
N ILE A 201 -0.53 -10.64 -3.90
CA ILE A 201 -1.73 -10.25 -4.66
C ILE A 201 -2.78 -11.36 -4.63
N GLU A 202 -2.39 -12.60 -4.95
CA GLU A 202 -3.32 -13.72 -4.95
C GLU A 202 -3.89 -14.02 -3.57
N GLN A 203 -3.08 -13.96 -2.51
CA GLN A 203 -3.56 -14.20 -1.14
C GLN A 203 -4.53 -13.11 -0.67
N SER A 204 -4.27 -11.85 -0.99
CA SER A 204 -5.20 -10.74 -0.70
C SER A 204 -6.52 -10.93 -1.43
N LEU A 205 -6.49 -11.30 -2.70
CA LEU A 205 -7.69 -11.59 -3.48
C LEU A 205 -8.53 -12.74 -2.90
N VAL A 206 -7.88 -13.83 -2.48
CA VAL A 206 -8.57 -14.97 -1.87
C VAL A 206 -9.18 -14.58 -0.52
N GLN A 207 -8.47 -13.80 0.31
CA GLN A 207 -9.01 -13.27 1.57
C GLN A 207 -10.24 -12.42 1.33
N ASP A 208 -10.18 -11.54 0.33
CA ASP A 208 -11.27 -10.66 -0.02
C ASP A 208 -12.52 -11.41 -0.49
N ILE A 209 -12.34 -12.48 -1.27
CA ILE A 209 -13.44 -13.31 -1.76
C ILE A 209 -14.05 -14.16 -0.66
N GLU A 210 -13.22 -14.77 0.19
CA GLU A 210 -13.72 -15.64 1.25
C GLU A 210 -14.41 -14.87 2.38
N ASN A 211 -14.16 -13.55 2.47
CA ASN A 211 -14.76 -12.62 3.43
C ASN A 211 -14.76 -13.20 4.87
N LYS A 212 -13.72 -13.96 5.19
CA LYS A 212 -13.52 -14.58 6.50
C LYS A 212 -12.78 -13.55 7.34
N PRO A 213 -13.44 -12.76 8.21
CA PRO A 213 -12.72 -11.98 9.19
C PRO A 213 -11.80 -12.94 9.95
N SER A 214 -10.49 -12.69 9.92
CA SER A 214 -9.56 -13.55 10.64
C SER A 214 -10.00 -13.55 12.10
N LYS A 215 -10.49 -14.69 12.60
CA LYS A 215 -11.00 -14.84 13.97
C LYS A 215 -10.00 -14.21 14.95
N LYS A 216 -10.46 -13.25 15.77
CA LYS A 216 -9.93 -12.80 17.09
C LYS A 216 -8.41 -12.68 17.32
N LEU A 217 -7.55 -12.78 16.30
CA LEU A 217 -6.12 -12.64 16.45
C LEU A 217 -5.76 -11.14 16.40
N LYS A 218 -5.26 -10.64 17.53
CA LYS A 218 -4.68 -9.31 17.65
C LYS A 218 -3.19 -9.43 17.38
N PHE A 219 -2.72 -8.80 16.31
CA PHE A 219 -1.31 -8.72 15.92
C PHE A 219 -1.11 -7.43 15.14
N SER A 220 -0.03 -6.70 15.36
CA SER A 220 0.34 -5.52 14.57
C SER A 220 1.39 -5.85 13.51
N TYR A 221 1.63 -4.94 12.57
CA TYR A 221 2.77 -4.99 11.65
C TYR A 221 4.08 -5.17 12.43
N VAL A 222 4.28 -4.38 13.48
CA VAL A 222 5.47 -4.40 14.35
C VAL A 222 5.64 -5.76 15.04
N ASP A 223 4.56 -6.38 15.50
CA ASP A 223 4.63 -7.70 16.14
C ASP A 223 5.14 -8.77 15.17
N ILE A 224 4.61 -8.80 13.96
CA ILE A 224 5.02 -9.77 12.94
C ILE A 224 6.45 -9.49 12.48
N GLU A 225 6.82 -8.22 12.30
CA GLU A 225 8.18 -7.84 11.91
C GLU A 225 9.20 -8.29 12.97
N ARG A 226 8.90 -8.08 14.26
CA ARG A 226 9.74 -8.57 15.36
C ARG A 226 9.94 -10.08 15.32
N VAL A 227 8.86 -10.84 15.10
CA VAL A 227 8.94 -12.31 15.01
C VAL A 227 9.80 -12.75 13.82
N ILE A 228 9.63 -12.14 12.65
CA ILE A 228 10.43 -12.44 11.45
C ILE A 228 11.91 -12.14 11.70
N ASN A 229 12.21 -10.96 12.24
CA ASN A 229 13.58 -10.54 12.51
C ASN A 229 14.24 -11.41 13.60
N PHE A 230 13.49 -11.82 14.63
CA PHE A 230 13.94 -12.77 15.64
C PHE A 230 14.28 -14.14 15.04
N HIS A 231 13.40 -14.70 14.20
CA HIS A 231 13.68 -15.96 13.50
C HIS A 231 14.91 -15.87 12.58
N ARG A 232 15.09 -14.74 11.89
CA ARG A 232 16.27 -14.52 11.05
C ARG A 232 17.55 -14.49 11.89
N LYS A 233 17.53 -13.80 13.03
CA LYS A 233 18.65 -13.76 13.98
C LYS A 233 19.00 -15.15 14.52
N LEU A 234 17.99 -15.93 14.94
CA LEU A 234 18.23 -17.32 15.36
C LEU A 234 18.87 -18.17 14.27
N ARG A 235 18.44 -18.01 13.01
CA ARG A 235 19.05 -18.76 11.90
C ARG A 235 20.49 -18.33 11.61
N SER A 236 20.81 -17.04 11.69
CA SER A 236 22.19 -16.58 11.54
C SER A 236 23.09 -17.06 12.68
N ASP A 237 22.55 -17.08 13.91
CA ASP A 237 23.27 -17.52 15.11
C ASP A 237 23.44 -19.05 15.15
N LEU A 238 22.56 -19.80 14.48
CA LEU A 238 22.70 -21.26 14.30
C LEU A 238 23.57 -21.65 13.10
N SER A 239 23.84 -20.73 12.17
CA SER A 239 24.82 -20.91 11.08
C SER A 239 26.26 -20.59 11.50
N VAL A 240 26.56 -20.58 12.81
CA VAL A 240 27.93 -20.51 13.30
C VAL A 240 28.70 -21.72 12.74
N PRO A 241 29.82 -21.51 12.03
CA PRO A 241 30.66 -22.61 11.61
C PRO A 241 31.17 -23.29 12.87
N VAL A 242 30.69 -24.51 13.13
CA VAL A 242 31.35 -25.38 14.09
C VAL A 242 32.71 -25.69 13.47
N SER A 243 33.74 -24.97 13.90
CA SER A 243 35.11 -25.39 13.68
C SER A 243 35.30 -26.70 14.45
N ILE A 244 35.00 -27.81 13.79
CA ILE A 244 35.45 -29.12 14.23
C ILE A 244 36.96 -29.08 14.05
N LYS A 245 37.69 -28.83 15.15
CA LYS A 245 39.10 -29.18 15.21
C LYS A 245 39.16 -30.70 15.17
N ILE A 246 39.63 -31.24 14.04
CA ILE A 246 40.18 -32.60 13.96
C ILE A 246 41.60 -32.53 14.51
#